data_AF-A0A3D4FET5-F1
#
_entry.id   AF-A0A3D4FET5-F1
#
_cell.length_a   1.000
_cell.length_b   1.000
_cell.length_c   1.000
_cell.angle_alpha   90.00
_cell.angle_beta   90.00
_cell.angle_gamma   90.00
#
_symmetry.space_group_name_H-M   'P 1'
#
loop_
_entity.id
_entity.type
_entity.pdbx_description
1 polymer ?
#
loop_
_entity_poly.entity_id
_entity_poly.type
_entity_poly.pdbx_seq_one_letter_code
_entity_poly.pdbx_strand_id
1 'polypeptide(L)' 'MGYYIRVESEVRIYVEDINPTGEKIILFIHGWPANHNLFEYQFNKLPEMGYRCI' A
#
# COMPACT_ATOMS: atom_id res chain seq x y z
N MET A 1 0.53 8.69 -3.71
CA MET A 1 1.94 9.17 -3.73
C MET A 1 2.70 8.34 -2.73
N GLY A 2 3.82 7.74 -3.11
CA GLY A 2 4.64 6.93 -2.21
C GLY A 2 5.42 7.78 -1.20
N TYR A 3 5.59 7.29 0.02
CA TYR A 3 6.38 7.95 1.06
C TYR A 3 7.08 6.91 1.95
N TYR A 4 8.07 7.37 2.72
CA TYR A 4 8.80 6.53 3.68
C TYR A 4 8.31 6.78 5.10
N ILE A 5 8.07 5.69 5.83
CA ILE A 5 7.81 5.70 7.27
C ILE A 5 9.07 5.18 7.97
N ARG A 6 9.60 5.96 8.93
CA ARG A 6 10.66 5.50 9.82
C ARG A 6 10.03 4.66 10.93
N VAL A 7 10.47 3.42 11.09
CA VAL A 7 9.96 2.50 12.13
C VAL A 7 10.97 2.27 13.24
N GLU A 8 12.26 2.26 12.93
CA GLU A 8 13.36 2.07 13.88
C GLU A 8 14.59 2.91 13.50
N SER A 9 15.70 2.75 14.23
CA SER A 9 16.99 3.35 13.84
C SER A 9 17.44 2.73 12.52
N GLU A 10 17.78 3.57 11.54
CA GLU A 10 18.23 3.13 10.20
C GLU A 10 17.24 2.27 9.39
N VAL A 11 15.98 2.12 9.83
CA VAL A 11 14.94 1.37 9.10
C VAL A 11 13.86 2.32 8.58
N ARG A 12 13.68 2.33 7.26
CA ARG A 12 12.62 3.09 6.56
C ARG A 12 11.85 2.15 5.64
N ILE A 13 10.53 2.12 5.78
CA ILE A 13 9.62 1.33 4.95
C ILE A 13 9.02 2.24 3.90
N TYR A 14 9.10 1.85 2.62
CA TYR A 14 8.37 2.52 1.54
C TYR A 14 6.90 2.06 1.57
N VAL A 15 5.97 3.01 1.49
CA VAL A 15 4.52 2.78 1.52
C VAL A 15 3.87 3.51 0.36
N GLU A 16 2.91 2.86 -0.29
CA GLU A 16 2.00 3.48 -1.24
C GLU A 16 0.59 3.55 -0.67
N ASP A 17 0.08 4.77 -0.52
CA ASP A 17 -1.27 5.02 -0.04
C ASP A 17 -2.15 5.44 -1.22
N ILE A 18 -3.04 4.54 -1.63
CA ILE A 18 -3.92 4.67 -2.78
C ILE A 18 -5.34 4.90 -2.29
N ASN A 19 -6.00 5.92 -2.85
CA ASN A 19 -7.32 6.38 -2.41
C ASN A 19 -7.35 6.74 -0.91
N PRO A 20 -6.55 7.73 -0.46
CA PRO A 20 -6.40 8.07 0.97
C PRO A 20 -7.70 8.55 1.64
N THR A 21 -8.69 8.97 0.85
CA THR A 21 -10.02 9.37 1.32
C THR A 21 -11.00 8.19 1.47
N GLY A 22 -10.61 6.97 1.10
CA GLY A 22 -11.44 5.78 1.24
C GLY A 22 -11.69 5.40 2.69
N GLU A 23 -12.96 5.10 3.03
CA GLU A 23 -13.39 4.80 4.40
C GLU A 23 -13.02 3.37 4.83
N LYS A 24 -12.94 2.43 3.88
CA LYS A 24 -12.61 1.02 4.14
C LYS A 24 -11.15 0.76 3.78
N ILE A 25 -10.36 0.37 4.77
CA ILE A 25 -8.91 0.24 4.63
C ILE A 25 -8.52 -1.23 4.47
N ILE A 26 -7.64 -1.53 3.50
CA ILE A 26 -6.99 -2.82 3.31
C ILE A 26 -5.48 -2.61 3.31
N LEU A 27 -4.77 -3.39 4.13
CA LEU A 27 -3.30 -3.42 4.17
C LEU A 27 -2.78 -4.61 3.37
N PHE A 28 -1.89 -4.34 2.42
CA PHE A 28 -1.25 -5.31 1.56
C PHE A 28 0.18 -5.59 2.02
N ILE A 29 0.48 -6.85 2.28
CA ILE A 29 1.81 -7.30 2.67
C ILE A 29 2.25 -8.35 1.66
N HIS A 30 3.31 -8.05 0.92
CA HIS A 30 3.84 -8.97 -0.08
C HIS A 30 4.67 -10.09 0.57
N GLY A 31 4.82 -11.19 -0.17
CA GLY A 31 5.77 -12.25 0.18
C GLY A 31 7.17 -12.03 -0.39
N TRP A 32 8.11 -12.91 -0.02
CA TRP A 32 9.44 -12.96 -0.62
C TRP A 32 9.43 -13.76 -1.94
N PRO A 33 10.24 -13.40 -2.95
CA PRO A 33 11.15 -12.24 -3.05
C PRO A 33 10.49 -11.02 -3.73
N ALA A 34 9.16 -10.86 -3.60
CA ALA A 34 8.41 -9.81 -4.28
C ALA A 34 8.43 -8.47 -3.53
N ASN A 35 7.68 -7.50 -4.04
CA ASN A 35 7.38 -6.21 -3.41
C ASN A 35 5.89 -5.85 -3.62
N HIS A 36 5.48 -4.64 -3.24
CA HIS A 36 4.09 -4.18 -3.31
C HIS A 36 3.51 -4.15 -4.74
N ASN A 37 4.36 -4.09 -5.78
CA ASN A 37 3.90 -4.12 -7.18
C ASN A 37 3.20 -5.44 -7.55
N LEU A 38 3.35 -6.50 -6.76
CA LEU A 38 2.59 -7.75 -6.92
C LEU A 38 1.07 -7.51 -6.92
N PHE A 39 0.61 -6.44 -6.30
CA PHE A 39 -0.81 -6.13 -6.13
C PHE A 39 -1.36 -5.12 -7.17
N GLU A 40 -0.66 -4.88 -8.27
CA GLU A 40 -1.05 -3.87 -9.28
C GLU A 40 -2.50 -4.03 -9.78
N TYR A 41 -2.97 -5.27 -10.01
CA TYR A 41 -4.32 -5.53 -10.48
C TYR A 41 -5.37 -5.26 -9.39
N GLN A 42 -5.05 -5.53 -8.13
CA GLN A 42 -5.90 -5.23 -6.99
C GLN A 42 -6.01 -3.70 -6.82
N PHE A 43 -4.90 -2.98 -6.96
CA PHE A 43 -4.86 -1.52 -6.92
C PHE A 43 -5.62 -0.86 -8.08
N ASN A 44 -5.81 -1.54 -9.21
CA ASN A 44 -6.65 -1.04 -10.30
C ASN A 44 -8.15 -1.15 -10.02
N LYS A 45 -8.59 -2.01 -9.07
CA LYS A 45 -10.02 -2.32 -8.88
C LYS A 45 -10.57 -1.90 -7.53
N LEU A 46 -9.84 -2.16 -6.45
CA LEU A 46 -10.33 -1.89 -5.09
C LEU A 46 -10.53 -0.40 -4.79
N PRO A 47 -9.66 0.51 -5.27
CA PRO A 47 -9.92 1.95 -5.17
C PRO A 47 -11.20 2.40 -5.87
N GLU A 48 -11.53 1.84 -7.04
CA GLU A 48 -12.79 2.12 -7.77
C GLU A 48 -14.03 1.70 -6.95
N MET A 49 -13.86 0.73 -6.06
CA MET A 49 -14.90 0.24 -5.14
C MET A 49 -14.94 1.01 -3.80
N GLY A 50 -14.12 2.07 -3.65
CA GLY A 50 -14.09 2.92 -2.46
C GLY A 50 -13.15 2.47 -1.35
N TYR A 51 -12.32 1.45 -1.57
CA TYR A 51 -11.31 1.03 -0.59
C TYR A 51 -10.07 1.91 -0.64
N ARG A 52 -9.52 2.24 0.54
CA ARG A 52 -8.17 2.75 0.69
C ARG A 52 -7.21 1.57 0.75
N CYS A 53 -6.23 1.54 -0.14
CA CYS A 53 -5.25 0.47 -0.22
C CYS A 53 -3.90 1.01 0.26
N ILE A 54 -3.30 0.32 1.23
CA ILE A 54 -2.02 0.65 1.86
C ILE A 54 -1.09 -0.55 1.74
#